data_AF-A0A920QKW7-F1
#
_entry.id   AF-A0A920QKW7-F1
#
_cell.length_a   1.000
_cell.length_b   1.000
_cell.length_c   1.000
_cell.angle_alpha   90.00
_cell.angle_beta   90.00
_cell.angle_gamma   90.00
#
_symmetry.space_group_name_H-M   'P 1'
#
loop_
_entity.id
_entity.type
_entity.pdbx_description
1 polymer ?
#
loop_
_entity_poly.entity_id
_entity_poly.type
_entity_poly.pdbx_seq_one_letter_code
_entity_poly.pdbx_strand_id
1 'polypeptide(L)'
;MIDAAGPWAGLIAREAGGHLPIAPVRSHYWITAKSPEFNKTQPYVILPDANAYARTEMGGLLFGLRDRVCLSHDPRQLPSDLSELPYNSDLEGWNVLEDQGSELARFYPGVETTQLAHYIAGPSTYTPDGQFVLGSVPDTDGFLVGPWVLRVRNRRFWRCRKCYC
;
A
#
# COMPACT_ATOMS: atom_id res chain seq x y z
N MET A 1 8.44 -18.33 18.32
CA MET A 1 7.25 -17.63 17.77
C MET A 1 7.64 -16.94 16.48
N ILE A 2 6.78 -16.96 15.47
CA ILE A 2 6.97 -16.18 14.23
C ILE A 2 5.87 -15.11 14.21
N ASP A 3 6.25 -13.86 14.38
CA ASP A 3 5.35 -12.72 14.23
C ASP A 3 5.10 -12.49 12.75
N ALA A 4 3.82 -12.63 12.40
CA ALA A 4 3.33 -12.44 11.07
C ALA A 4 2.06 -11.57 11.04
N ALA A 5 1.95 -10.61 11.94
CA ALA A 5 0.72 -9.84 12.15
C ALA A 5 0.61 -8.56 11.30
N GLY A 6 1.34 -8.45 10.18
CA GLY A 6 1.20 -7.34 9.23
C GLY A 6 1.35 -5.96 9.89
N PRO A 7 0.31 -5.09 9.85
CA PRO A 7 0.38 -3.76 10.46
C PRO A 7 0.48 -3.78 12.00
N TRP A 8 0.10 -4.88 12.66
CA TRP A 8 0.16 -5.01 14.12
C TRP A 8 1.47 -5.61 14.65
N ALA A 9 2.37 -6.08 13.79
CA ALA A 9 3.61 -6.75 14.21
C ALA A 9 4.47 -5.88 15.16
N GLY A 10 4.49 -4.55 14.97
CA GLY A 10 5.19 -3.64 15.87
C GLY A 10 4.63 -3.64 17.30
N LEU A 11 3.32 -3.89 17.48
CA LEU A 11 2.70 -4.00 18.79
C LEU A 11 3.07 -5.31 19.47
N ILE A 12 3.03 -6.42 18.74
CA ILE A 12 3.38 -7.75 19.24
C ILE A 12 4.85 -7.80 19.65
N ALA A 13 5.74 -7.25 18.83
CA ALA A 13 7.16 -7.16 19.17
C ALA A 13 7.39 -6.38 20.48
N ARG A 14 6.65 -5.28 20.69
CA ARG A 14 6.73 -4.50 21.92
C ARG A 14 6.25 -5.28 23.15
N GLU A 15 5.19 -6.07 23.02
CA GLU A 15 4.72 -6.96 24.09
C GLU A 15 5.75 -8.05 24.43
N ALA A 16 6.54 -8.48 23.45
CA ALA A 16 7.64 -9.43 23.65
C ALA A 16 8.96 -8.80 24.12
N GLY A 17 9.00 -7.48 24.35
CA GLY A 17 10.21 -6.76 24.80
C GLY A 17 11.15 -6.29 23.69
N GLY A 18 10.78 -6.50 22.42
CA GLY A 18 11.52 -6.03 21.25
C GLY A 18 10.91 -4.78 20.60
N HIS A 19 11.49 -4.36 19.46
CA HIS A 19 10.98 -3.24 18.67
C HIS A 19 11.14 -3.50 17.18
N LEU A 20 10.11 -3.19 16.39
CA LEU A 20 10.15 -3.25 14.93
C LEU A 20 9.92 -1.86 14.31
N PRO A 21 10.82 -1.38 13.43
CA PRO A 21 10.67 -0.08 12.78
C PRO A 21 9.69 -0.20 11.59
N ILE A 22 8.40 -0.41 11.88
CA ILE A 22 7.35 -0.56 10.88
C ILE A 22 6.21 0.41 11.15
N ALA A 23 5.58 0.88 10.08
CA ALA A 23 4.42 1.76 10.14
C ALA A 23 3.35 1.30 9.15
N PRO A 24 2.07 1.19 9.56
CA PRO A 24 0.95 1.06 8.65
C PRO A 24 0.76 2.37 7.89
N VAL A 25 0.87 2.33 6.57
CA VAL A 25 0.68 3.49 5.69
C VAL A 25 -0.46 3.20 4.74
N ARG A 26 -1.32 4.18 4.49
CA ARG A 26 -2.41 4.07 3.51
C ARG A 26 -1.86 3.61 2.16
N SER A 27 -2.52 2.59 1.61
CA SER A 27 -2.38 2.14 0.24
C SER A 27 -3.76 2.09 -0.36
N HIS A 28 -3.91 2.62 -1.57
CA HIS A 28 -5.20 2.65 -2.23
C HIS A 28 -5.10 2.33 -3.71
N TYR A 29 -6.19 1.84 -4.28
CA TYR A 29 -6.28 1.52 -5.69
C TYR A 29 -7.72 1.59 -6.17
N TRP A 30 -7.84 1.85 -7.47
CA TRP A 30 -9.08 1.89 -8.20
C TRP A 30 -9.14 0.70 -9.15
N ILE A 31 -10.36 0.21 -9.38
CA ILE A 31 -10.65 -0.81 -10.38
C ILE A 31 -11.66 -0.23 -11.35
N THR A 32 -11.35 -0.25 -12.63
CA THR A 32 -12.28 0.18 -13.69
C THR A 32 -13.40 -0.82 -13.88
N ALA A 33 -14.49 -0.39 -14.52
CA ALA A 33 -15.44 -1.30 -15.14
C ALA A 33 -14.75 -2.18 -16.17
N LYS A 34 -15.40 -3.31 -16.50
CA LYS A 34 -14.88 -4.23 -17.51
C LYS A 34 -14.85 -3.55 -18.88
N SER A 35 -13.75 -3.72 -19.60
CA SER A 35 -13.55 -3.17 -20.94
C SER A 35 -12.82 -4.18 -21.82
N PRO A 36 -13.14 -4.31 -23.12
CA PRO A 36 -12.39 -5.13 -24.06
C PRO A 36 -10.90 -4.74 -24.16
N GLU A 37 -10.53 -3.53 -23.75
CA GLU A 37 -9.16 -3.04 -23.69
C GLU A 37 -8.28 -3.85 -22.71
N PHE A 38 -8.87 -4.39 -21.65
CA PHE A 38 -8.14 -5.03 -20.56
C PHE A 38 -8.25 -6.55 -20.60
N ASN A 39 -7.10 -7.21 -20.78
CA ASN A 39 -7.02 -8.66 -20.92
C ASN A 39 -5.92 -9.27 -20.05
N LYS A 40 -6.08 -10.54 -19.66
CA LYS A 40 -5.21 -11.21 -18.68
C LYS A 40 -3.75 -11.39 -19.12
N THR A 41 -3.40 -11.14 -20.38
CA THR A 41 -2.01 -11.29 -20.87
C THR A 41 -1.20 -10.00 -20.79
N GLN A 42 -1.85 -8.87 -20.47
CA GLN A 42 -1.16 -7.60 -20.27
C GLN A 42 -0.25 -7.66 -19.03
N PRO A 43 0.93 -7.00 -19.09
CA PRO A 43 1.90 -7.05 -18.01
C PRO A 43 1.44 -6.25 -16.78
N TYR A 44 2.02 -6.59 -15.64
CA TYR A 44 2.06 -5.69 -14.49
C TYR A 44 3.05 -4.55 -14.77
N VAL A 45 2.60 -3.31 -14.60
CA VAL A 45 3.41 -2.11 -14.88
C VAL A 45 3.60 -1.30 -13.61
N ILE A 46 4.84 -0.90 -13.36
CA ILE A 46 5.19 0.10 -12.34
C ILE A 46 5.51 1.39 -13.10
N LEU A 47 4.92 2.51 -12.68
CA LEU A 47 5.04 3.81 -13.32
C LEU A 47 5.73 4.81 -12.38
N PRO A 48 7.08 4.87 -12.41
CA PRO A 48 7.86 5.70 -11.51
C PRO A 48 7.55 7.20 -11.54
N ASP A 49 7.15 7.71 -12.69
CA ASP A 49 6.92 9.15 -12.86
C ASP A 49 5.53 9.57 -12.40
N ALA A 50 4.58 8.62 -12.33
CA ALA A 50 3.20 8.85 -11.91
C ALA A 50 2.88 8.40 -10.47
N ASN A 51 3.89 7.98 -9.69
CA ASN A 51 3.69 7.37 -8.37
C ASN A 51 2.67 6.22 -8.40
N ALA A 52 2.63 5.46 -9.50
CA ALA A 52 1.57 4.52 -9.77
C ALA A 52 2.07 3.11 -10.09
N TYR A 53 1.17 2.14 -9.99
CA TYR A 53 1.28 0.84 -10.63
C TYR A 53 -0.06 0.47 -11.24
N ALA A 54 -0.04 -0.38 -12.27
CA ALA A 54 -1.24 -0.83 -12.94
C ALA A 54 -1.13 -2.29 -13.36
N ARG A 55 -2.26 -3.00 -13.31
CA ARG A 55 -2.39 -4.39 -13.77
C ARG A 55 -3.82 -4.68 -14.12
N THR A 56 -4.05 -5.64 -15.00
CA THR A 56 -5.41 -6.10 -15.26
C THR A 56 -5.98 -6.86 -14.07
N GLU A 57 -7.25 -6.61 -13.78
CA GLU A 57 -8.00 -7.27 -12.71
C GLU A 57 -9.42 -7.52 -13.21
N MET A 58 -9.85 -8.78 -13.23
CA MET A 58 -11.24 -9.16 -13.56
C MET A 58 -11.83 -8.61 -14.88
N GLY A 59 -10.98 -8.32 -15.88
CA GLY A 59 -11.40 -7.74 -17.18
C GLY A 59 -11.50 -6.21 -17.17
N GLY A 60 -11.06 -5.56 -16.09
CA GLY A 60 -10.78 -4.13 -16.00
C GLY A 60 -9.30 -3.88 -15.72
N LEU A 61 -8.98 -2.62 -15.43
CA LEU A 61 -7.68 -2.17 -14.96
C LEU A 61 -7.75 -1.87 -13.46
N LEU A 62 -6.85 -2.46 -12.70
CA LEU A 62 -6.53 -2.03 -11.36
C LEU A 62 -5.32 -1.10 -11.44
N PHE A 63 -5.43 0.10 -10.90
CA PHE A 63 -4.29 0.98 -10.72
C PHE A 63 -4.26 1.54 -9.31
N GLY A 64 -3.08 1.54 -8.69
CA GLY A 64 -2.84 2.15 -7.39
C GLY A 64 -2.00 3.40 -7.55
N LEU A 65 -2.36 4.44 -6.81
CA LEU A 65 -1.56 5.64 -6.65
C LEU A 65 -0.91 5.63 -5.27
N ARG A 66 0.21 6.32 -5.12
CA ARG A 66 0.82 6.55 -3.81
C ARG A 66 0.59 7.99 -3.39
N ASP A 67 0.20 8.18 -2.14
CA ASP A 67 0.10 9.52 -1.56
C ASP A 67 1.45 10.25 -1.64
N ARG A 68 1.47 11.48 -2.17
CA ARG A 68 2.64 12.36 -2.13
C ARG A 68 3.05 12.69 -0.70
N VAL A 69 2.05 12.84 0.17
CA VAL A 69 2.21 13.01 1.61
C VAL A 69 1.69 11.74 2.26
N CYS A 70 2.59 10.89 2.75
CA CYS A 70 2.18 9.66 3.40
C CYS A 70 1.22 9.90 4.56
N LEU A 71 0.16 9.10 4.58
CA LEU A 71 -0.73 8.99 5.73
C LEU A 71 -0.43 7.69 6.45
N SER A 72 0.21 7.83 7.60
CA SER A 72 0.47 6.72 8.52
C SER A 72 -0.67 6.63 9.51
N HIS A 73 -1.06 5.41 9.84
CA HIS A 73 -2.06 5.13 10.87
C HIS A 73 -1.38 4.57 12.11
N ASP A 74 -1.91 4.91 13.30
CA ASP A 74 -1.53 4.24 14.53
C ASP A 74 -2.08 2.80 14.49
N PRO A 75 -1.24 1.76 14.58
CA PRO A 75 -1.70 0.37 14.55
C PRO A 75 -2.68 0.03 15.67
N ARG A 76 -2.71 0.79 16.77
CA ARG A 76 -3.68 0.63 17.88
C ARG A 76 -5.08 1.12 17.52
N GLN A 77 -5.19 1.95 16.48
CA GLN A 77 -6.46 2.51 16.00
C GLN A 77 -7.01 1.74 14.80
N LEU A 78 -6.26 0.77 14.26
CA LEU A 78 -6.76 -0.10 13.20
C LEU A 78 -7.79 -1.09 13.77
N PRO A 79 -8.89 -1.37 13.03
CA PRO A 79 -9.88 -2.35 13.45
C PRO A 79 -9.28 -3.75 13.48
N SER A 80 -9.72 -4.61 14.39
CA SER A 80 -9.25 -6.00 14.47
C SER A 80 -9.58 -6.82 13.21
N ASP A 81 -10.63 -6.43 12.50
CA ASP A 81 -10.95 -6.96 11.17
C ASP A 81 -10.75 -5.86 10.11
N LEU A 82 -9.82 -6.08 9.18
CA LEU A 82 -9.58 -5.15 8.07
C LEU A 82 -10.79 -5.04 7.13
N SER A 83 -11.73 -5.97 7.18
CA SER A 83 -13.00 -5.87 6.44
C SER A 83 -13.90 -4.74 6.96
N GLU A 84 -13.70 -4.30 8.21
CA GLU A 84 -14.37 -3.15 8.81
C GLU A 84 -13.73 -1.82 8.39
N LEU A 85 -12.56 -1.85 7.75
CA LEU A 85 -12.03 -0.64 7.14
C LEU A 85 -13.01 -0.18 6.07
N PRO A 86 -13.41 1.09 6.11
CA PRO A 86 -14.56 1.50 5.35
C PRO A 86 -14.17 1.67 3.86
N TYR A 87 -14.36 0.58 3.09
CA TYR A 87 -14.25 0.56 1.63
C TYR A 87 -15.09 1.69 1.02
N ASN A 88 -14.54 2.42 0.05
CA ASN A 88 -15.18 3.56 -0.61
C ASN A 88 -15.49 4.81 0.27
N SER A 89 -15.11 4.86 1.55
CA SER A 89 -15.44 6.02 2.41
C SER A 89 -14.30 7.03 2.58
N ASP A 90 -13.08 6.68 2.16
CA ASP A 90 -11.94 7.59 2.20
C ASP A 90 -12.08 8.61 1.07
N LEU A 91 -12.81 9.68 1.36
CA LEU A 91 -13.03 10.81 0.45
C LEU A 91 -11.70 11.45 0.01
N GLU A 92 -10.66 11.40 0.84
CA GLU A 92 -9.35 11.94 0.49
C GLU A 92 -8.65 11.13 -0.61
N GLY A 93 -9.01 9.85 -0.78
CA GLY A 93 -8.54 9.04 -1.89
C GLY A 93 -8.92 9.64 -3.25
N TRP A 94 -10.16 10.11 -3.38
CA TRP A 94 -10.63 10.73 -4.62
C TRP A 94 -9.88 12.03 -4.93
N ASN A 95 -9.56 12.82 -3.90
CA ASN A 95 -8.71 14.02 -4.06
C ASN A 95 -7.31 13.63 -4.58
N VAL A 96 -6.77 12.50 -4.12
CA VAL A 96 -5.47 12.00 -4.62
C VAL A 96 -5.54 11.61 -6.09
N LEU A 97 -6.64 10.98 -6.52
CA LEU A 97 -6.85 10.70 -7.94
C LEU A 97 -6.99 11.98 -8.76
N GLU A 98 -7.68 12.99 -8.25
CA GLU A 98 -7.81 14.30 -8.91
C GLU A 98 -6.43 15.01 -9.04
N ASP A 99 -5.67 15.07 -7.94
CA ASP A 99 -4.38 15.75 -7.86
C ASP A 99 -3.27 15.08 -8.68
N GLN A 100 -3.31 13.74 -8.79
CA GLN A 100 -2.25 12.93 -9.41
C GLN A 100 -2.68 12.26 -10.71
N GLY A 101 -3.96 12.32 -11.08
CA GLY A 101 -4.52 11.64 -12.25
C GLY A 101 -3.90 12.10 -13.57
N SER A 102 -3.51 13.37 -13.67
CA SER A 102 -2.83 13.91 -14.87
C SER A 102 -1.47 13.25 -15.14
N GLU A 103 -0.72 12.86 -14.11
CA GLU A 103 0.54 12.12 -14.28
C GLU A 103 0.27 10.70 -14.79
N LEU A 104 -0.80 10.05 -14.30
CA LEU A 104 -1.23 8.74 -14.79
C LEU A 104 -1.77 8.82 -16.23
N ALA A 105 -2.48 9.89 -16.59
CA ALA A 105 -3.04 10.12 -17.92
C ALA A 105 -1.97 10.17 -19.02
N ARG A 106 -0.72 10.55 -18.68
CA ARG A 106 0.43 10.50 -19.60
C ARG A 106 0.76 9.08 -20.07
N PHE A 107 0.44 8.07 -19.26
CA PHE A 107 0.66 6.65 -19.56
C PHE A 107 -0.62 5.94 -19.98
N TYR A 108 -1.74 6.30 -19.35
CA TYR A 108 -3.07 5.78 -19.67
C TYR A 108 -4.09 6.92 -19.81
N PRO A 109 -4.20 7.53 -21.01
CA PRO A 109 -5.15 8.62 -21.25
C PRO A 109 -6.61 8.25 -20.99
N GLY A 110 -6.94 6.94 -21.06
CA GLY A 110 -8.29 6.44 -20.79
C GLY A 110 -8.77 6.65 -19.35
N VAL A 111 -7.89 7.03 -18.41
CA VAL A 111 -8.24 7.29 -17.00
C VAL A 111 -9.31 8.38 -16.84
N GLU A 112 -9.38 9.35 -17.75
CA GLU A 112 -10.35 10.46 -17.70
C GLU A 112 -11.76 10.06 -18.14
N THR A 113 -11.88 8.97 -18.91
CA THR A 113 -13.14 8.57 -19.57
C THR A 113 -13.66 7.22 -19.12
N THR A 114 -12.79 6.41 -18.54
CA THR A 114 -13.12 5.06 -18.13
C THR A 114 -13.90 5.07 -16.83
N GLN A 115 -15.03 4.37 -16.83
CA GLN A 115 -15.84 4.24 -15.63
C GLN A 115 -15.09 3.47 -14.54
N LEU A 116 -15.07 4.02 -13.33
CA LEU A 116 -14.52 3.36 -12.15
C LEU A 116 -15.62 2.54 -11.46
N ALA A 117 -15.32 1.29 -11.13
CA ALA A 117 -16.24 0.37 -10.49
C ALA A 117 -16.01 0.27 -8.98
N HIS A 118 -14.76 0.30 -8.54
CA HIS A 118 -14.41 0.15 -7.13
C HIS A 118 -13.24 1.05 -6.74
N TYR A 119 -13.27 1.54 -5.50
CA TYR A 119 -12.15 2.16 -4.82
C TYR A 119 -11.87 1.41 -3.51
N ILE A 120 -10.61 1.05 -3.28
CA ILE A 120 -10.21 0.30 -2.09
C ILE A 120 -9.02 1.01 -1.47
N ALA A 121 -9.10 1.24 -0.16
CA ALA A 121 -8.03 1.79 0.65
C ALA A 121 -7.83 0.92 1.88
N GLY A 122 -6.57 0.71 2.26
CA GLY A 122 -6.22 -0.03 3.46
C GLY A 122 -4.76 0.17 3.86
N PRO A 123 -4.38 -0.27 5.06
CA PRO A 123 -3.00 -0.16 5.52
C PRO A 123 -2.11 -1.15 4.77
N SER A 124 -0.94 -0.69 4.39
CA SER A 124 0.20 -1.51 3.98
C SER A 124 1.37 -1.18 4.87
N THR A 125 2.12 -2.18 5.28
CA THR A 125 3.21 -2.01 6.25
C THR A 125 4.51 -1.63 5.54
N TYR A 126 5.14 -0.54 6.00
CA TYR A 126 6.42 -0.04 5.48
C TYR A 126 7.45 0.13 6.58
N THR A 127 8.71 -0.03 6.21
CA THR A 127 9.87 0.35 7.01
C THR A 127 10.42 1.70 6.55
N PRO A 128 11.15 2.44 7.40
CA PRO A 128 11.77 3.71 7.02
C PRO A 128 12.68 3.64 5.79
N ASP A 129 13.30 2.49 5.54
CA ASP A 129 14.22 2.25 4.43
C ASP A 129 13.61 1.43 3.27
N GLY A 130 12.34 1.02 3.40
CA GLY A 130 11.61 0.20 2.43
C GLY A 130 12.19 -1.21 2.24
N GLN A 131 13.02 -1.69 3.16
CA GLN A 131 13.53 -3.06 3.15
C GLN A 131 12.63 -4.00 3.96
N PHE A 132 12.71 -5.30 3.67
CA PHE A 132 12.07 -6.32 4.49
C PHE A 132 12.71 -6.39 5.88
N VAL A 133 11.89 -6.57 6.91
CA VAL A 133 12.36 -6.99 8.24
C VAL A 133 12.11 -8.48 8.37
N LEU A 134 13.19 -9.25 8.50
CA LEU A 134 13.17 -10.70 8.54
C LEU A 134 14.21 -11.21 9.52
N GLY A 135 13.86 -12.24 10.29
CA GLY A 135 14.77 -12.93 11.21
C GLY A 135 14.50 -12.65 12.68
N SER A 136 15.50 -12.92 13.52
CA SER A 136 15.40 -12.78 14.98
C SER A 136 15.37 -11.33 15.42
N VAL A 137 14.46 -11.02 16.34
CA VAL A 137 14.44 -9.72 17.00
C VAL A 137 15.53 -9.70 18.08
N PRO A 138 16.38 -8.66 18.13
CA PRO A 138 17.40 -8.53 19.16
C PRO A 138 16.79 -8.62 20.56
N ASP A 139 17.52 -9.23 21.49
CA ASP A 139 17.16 -9.31 22.91
C ASP A 139 15.81 -10.03 23.19
N THR A 140 15.28 -10.78 22.22
CA THR A 140 14.05 -11.59 22.37
C THR A 140 14.25 -13.00 21.82
N ASP A 141 14.67 -13.92 22.70
CA ASP A 141 14.96 -15.30 22.31
C ASP A 141 13.75 -16.02 21.71
N GLY A 142 13.96 -16.61 20.53
CA GLY A 142 12.93 -17.38 19.82
C GLY A 142 11.82 -16.54 19.18
N PHE A 143 11.93 -15.21 19.13
CA PHE A 143 11.01 -14.33 18.41
C PHE A 143 11.56 -14.01 17.01
N LEU A 144 10.85 -14.45 15.98
CA LEU A 144 11.20 -14.24 14.57
C LEU A 144 10.15 -13.37 13.88
N VAL A 145 10.54 -12.57 12.89
CA VAL A 145 9.61 -11.77 12.07
C VAL A 145 9.54 -12.33 10.64
N GLY A 146 8.32 -12.50 10.14
CA GLY A 146 8.02 -12.89 8.76
C GLY A 146 7.93 -11.72 7.77
N PRO A 147 7.90 -11.97 6.45
CA PRO A 147 7.90 -10.91 5.44
C PRO A 147 6.55 -10.20 5.40
N TRP A 148 6.48 -8.96 5.89
CA TRP A 148 5.28 -8.11 5.82
C TRP A 148 5.49 -6.75 5.17
N VAL A 149 6.72 -6.44 4.75
CA VAL A 149 7.07 -5.12 4.22
C VAL A 149 7.19 -5.18 2.71
N LEU A 150 6.42 -4.40 1.97
CA LEU A 150 6.55 -4.37 0.51
C LEU A 150 7.91 -3.79 0.11
N ARG A 151 8.81 -4.62 -0.44
CA ARG A 151 10.03 -4.14 -1.10
C ARG A 151 9.68 -3.56 -2.45
N VAL A 152 10.11 -2.32 -2.68
CA VAL A 152 10.20 -1.80 -4.06
C VAL A 152 11.62 -1.41 -4.39
N ARG A 153 12.09 -1.92 -5.52
CA ARG A 153 13.49 -1.88 -5.98
C ARG A 153 14.05 -0.48 -6.25
N ASN A 154 13.23 0.58 -6.23
CA ASN A 154 13.65 1.93 -6.60
C ASN A 154 13.71 2.89 -5.40
N ARG A 155 14.92 3.15 -4.89
CA ARG A 155 15.21 3.90 -3.65
C ARG A 155 14.74 5.37 -3.65
N ARG A 156 14.44 5.95 -4.83
CA ARG A 156 13.90 7.32 -4.95
C ARG A 156 12.38 7.39 -4.88
N PHE A 157 11.69 6.26 -5.11
CA PHE A 157 10.24 6.24 -5.35
C PHE A 157 9.42 6.02 -4.06
N TRP A 158 9.99 5.41 -3.02
CA TRP A 158 9.25 5.01 -1.80
C TRP A 158 9.78 5.61 -0.49
N ARG A 159 10.32 6.85 -0.51
CA ARG A 159 10.74 7.51 0.73
C ARG A 159 9.56 8.18 1.42
N CYS A 160 8.95 7.45 2.35
CA CYS A 160 8.02 8.04 3.29
C CYS A 160 8.78 8.81 4.37
N ARG A 161 9.03 10.12 4.14
CA ARG A 161 9.88 10.93 5.03
C ARG A 161 9.22 11.30 6.38
N LYS A 162 7.92 11.03 6.56
CA LYS A 162 7.12 11.46 7.72
C LYS A 162 6.57 10.34 8.60
N CYS A 163 7.00 9.08 8.44
CA CYS A 163 6.61 7.98 9.35
C CYS A 163 7.28 8.02 10.74
N TYR A 164 7.88 9.15 11.12
CA TYR A 164 8.54 9.32 12.42
C TYR A 164 7.62 10.09 13.36
N CYS A 165 6.61 9.43 13.93
CA CYS A 165 5.91 9.85 15.14
C CYS A 165 5.43 8.62 15.89
#